data_AF-A0A7S1NQN4-F1
#
_entry.id   AF-A0A7S1NQN4-F1
#
_cell.length_a   1.000
_cell.length_b   1.000
_cell.length_c   1.000
_cell.angle_alpha   90.00
_cell.angle_beta   90.00
_cell.angle_gamma   90.00
#
_symmetry.space_group_name_H-M   'P 1'
#
loop_
_entity.id
_entity.type
_entity.pdbx_description
1 polymer ?
#
loop_
_entity_poly.entity_id
_entity_poly.type
_entity_poly.pdbx_seq_one_letter_code
_entity_poly.pdbx_strand_id
1 'polypeptide(L)'
;VPTNFHPLSIIQPSVGLLKEHAGRAYWERLQAVAFARKSSGVAPDWLPFHKAPTCSCCGASFVWNSTSQSEAQECRDKHHCRRCGQVVCRPCLLHRQPLPGLGMADPQKVCDGCYYNQCSVS
;
A
#
# COMPACT_ATOMS: atom_id res chain seq x y z
N VAL A 1 -21.15 4.09 -4.81
CA VAL A 1 -21.52 2.73 -4.35
C VAL A 1 -22.06 2.87 -2.93
N PRO A 2 -23.29 2.44 -2.64
CA PRO A 2 -23.82 2.48 -1.27
C PRO A 2 -22.93 1.63 -0.35
N THR A 3 -22.49 2.19 0.77
CA THR A 3 -21.65 1.52 1.77
C THR A 3 -22.46 0.77 2.83
N ASN A 4 -23.80 0.85 2.76
CA ASN A 4 -24.74 0.25 3.70
C ASN A 4 -25.40 -1.02 3.12
N PHE A 5 -24.58 -2.01 2.76
CA PHE A 5 -25.07 -3.35 2.47
C PHE A 5 -24.65 -4.29 3.60
N HIS A 6 -25.42 -4.26 4.69
CA HIS A 6 -25.21 -5.11 5.86
C HIS A 6 -24.98 -6.60 5.54
N PRO A 7 -25.65 -7.22 4.54
CA PRO A 7 -25.42 -8.63 4.20
C PRO A 7 -24.01 -8.96 3.70
N LEU A 8 -23.27 -7.97 3.15
CA LEU A 8 -21.89 -8.16 2.66
C LEU A 8 -20.82 -7.83 3.70
N SER A 9 -21.22 -7.27 4.85
CA SER A 9 -20.31 -6.93 5.95
C SER A 9 -19.97 -8.12 6.86
N ILE A 10 -20.66 -9.25 6.69
CA ILE A 10 -20.51 -10.44 7.53
C ILE A 10 -20.09 -11.61 6.63
N ILE A 11 -18.79 -11.88 6.59
CA ILE A 11 -18.28 -13.14 6.03
C ILE A 11 -18.58 -14.22 7.05
N GLN A 12 -19.62 -15.03 6.80
CA GLN A 12 -19.86 -16.22 7.61
C GLN A 12 -18.83 -17.29 7.25
N PRO A 13 -17.95 -17.70 8.18
CA PRO A 13 -17.03 -18.78 7.91
C PRO A 13 -17.83 -20.07 7.73
N SER A 14 -17.59 -20.80 6.63
CA SER A 14 -18.18 -22.13 6.47
C SER A 14 -17.60 -23.07 7.53
N VAL A 15 -18.37 -24.08 7.93
CA VAL A 15 -17.95 -25.08 8.94
C VAL A 15 -16.66 -25.82 8.53
N GLY A 16 -16.39 -25.90 7.21
CA GLY A 16 -15.16 -26.45 6.64
C GLY A 16 -13.99 -25.47 6.54
N LEU A 17 -14.21 -24.14 6.60
CA LEU A 17 -13.17 -23.13 6.40
C LEU A 17 -11.98 -23.34 7.34
N LEU A 18 -12.26 -23.56 8.63
CA LEU A 18 -11.22 -23.79 9.63
C LEU A 18 -10.60 -25.19 9.55
N LYS A 19 -11.24 -26.16 8.90
CA LYS A 19 -10.70 -27.52 8.73
C LYS A 19 -9.83 -27.63 7.48
N GLU A 20 -10.26 -27.00 6.39
CA GLU A 20 -9.58 -27.01 5.08
C GLU A 20 -8.50 -25.93 4.97
N HIS A 21 -8.65 -24.82 5.71
CA HIS A 21 -7.66 -23.74 5.78
C HIS A 21 -6.99 -23.60 7.15
N ALA A 22 -7.07 -24.60 8.04
CA ALA A 22 -6.35 -24.66 9.34
C ALA A 22 -4.81 -24.60 9.25
N GLY A 23 -4.26 -24.44 8.05
CA GLY A 23 -2.84 -24.36 7.83
C GLY A 23 -2.20 -23.06 8.32
N ARG A 24 -0.87 -23.04 8.21
CA ARG A 24 0.00 -21.89 8.50
C ARG A 24 -0.53 -20.56 7.93
N ALA A 25 -1.09 -20.58 6.72
CA ALA A 25 -1.60 -19.38 6.06
C ALA A 25 -2.74 -18.69 6.84
N TYR A 26 -3.71 -19.43 7.40
CA TYR A 26 -4.80 -18.84 8.18
C TYR A 26 -4.29 -18.26 9.50
N TRP A 27 -3.38 -18.97 10.17
CA TRP A 27 -2.71 -18.47 11.37
C TRP A 27 -1.93 -17.18 11.11
N GLU A 28 -1.16 -17.10 10.03
CA GLU A 28 -0.44 -15.88 9.63
C GLU A 28 -1.41 -14.71 9.38
N ARG A 29 -2.59 -14.97 8.80
CA ARG A 29 -3.63 -13.93 8.64
C ARG A 29 -4.21 -13.48 9.98
N LEU A 30 -4.50 -14.41 10.90
CA LEU A 30 -4.96 -14.05 12.24
C LEU A 30 -3.93 -13.21 12.99
N GLN A 31 -2.65 -13.57 12.88
CA GLN A 31 -1.55 -12.77 13.43
C GLN A 31 -1.51 -11.37 12.83
N ALA A 32 -1.64 -11.23 11.50
CA ALA A 32 -1.69 -9.93 10.84
C ALA A 32 -2.87 -9.07 11.32
N VAL A 33 -4.07 -9.65 11.48
CA VAL A 33 -5.24 -8.95 12.03
C VAL A 33 -5.01 -8.52 13.48
N ALA A 34 -4.46 -9.41 14.31
CA ALA A 34 -4.13 -9.09 15.70
C ALA A 34 -3.09 -7.97 15.79
N PHE A 35 -2.11 -7.97 14.90
CA PHE A 35 -1.09 -6.93 14.80
C PHE A 35 -1.68 -5.59 14.39
N ALA A 36 -2.51 -5.55 13.34
CA ALA A 36 -3.21 -4.35 12.89
C ALA A 36 -4.15 -3.76 13.95
N ARG A 37 -4.80 -4.61 14.75
CA ARG A 37 -5.64 -4.14 15.87
C ARG A 37 -4.85 -3.50 17.01
N LYS A 38 -3.59 -3.87 17.18
CA LYS A 38 -2.71 -3.33 18.23
C LYS A 38 -1.98 -2.07 17.79
N SER A 39 -1.80 -1.85 16.48
CA SER A 39 -1.13 -0.66 15.98
C SER A 39 -1.99 0.59 16.17
N SER A 40 -1.36 1.69 16.54
CA SER A 40 -2.00 3.00 16.77
C SER A 40 -1.64 4.05 15.73
N GLY A 41 -0.84 3.72 14.71
CA GLY A 41 -0.41 4.68 13.71
C GLY A 41 -1.54 5.07 12.77
N VAL A 42 -1.57 6.36 12.44
CA VAL A 42 -2.48 6.94 11.46
C VAL A 42 -1.93 6.64 10.07
N ALA A 43 -2.77 6.12 9.18
CA ALA A 43 -2.39 5.92 7.79
C ALA A 43 -2.07 7.28 7.13
N PRO A 44 -1.01 7.36 6.31
CA PRO A 44 -0.66 8.61 5.64
C PRO A 44 -1.75 9.01 4.64
N ASP A 45 -1.90 10.31 4.42
CA ASP A 45 -2.72 10.81 3.33
C ASP A 45 -2.06 10.49 1.99
N TRP A 46 -2.79 9.75 1.13
CA TRP A 46 -2.28 9.41 -0.20
C TRP A 46 -2.48 10.59 -1.14
N LEU A 47 -1.36 11.11 -1.66
CA LEU A 47 -1.39 12.19 -2.64
C LEU A 47 -2.10 11.70 -3.92
N PRO A 48 -3.18 12.35 -4.38
CA PRO A 48 -3.85 11.96 -5.62
C PRO A 48 -2.92 12.10 -6.83
N PHE A 49 -3.03 11.20 -7.80
CA PHE A 49 -2.16 11.16 -8.98
C PHE A 49 -2.14 12.45 -9.80
N HIS A 50 -3.28 13.15 -9.92
CA HIS A 50 -3.35 14.43 -10.65
C HIS A 50 -2.57 15.56 -9.95
N LYS A 51 -2.30 15.45 -8.64
CA LYS A 51 -1.48 16.41 -7.88
C LYS A 51 0.01 16.09 -7.91
N ALA A 52 0.40 14.98 -8.52
CA ALA A 52 1.79 14.54 -8.65
C ALA A 52 2.20 14.52 -10.13
N PRO A 53 2.67 15.63 -10.70
CA PRO A 53 3.13 15.68 -12.09
C PRO A 53 4.49 14.97 -12.27
N THR A 54 5.29 14.86 -11.21
CA THR A 54 6.62 14.24 -11.21
C THR A 54 6.82 13.35 -9.99
N CYS A 55 7.81 12.46 -10.05
CA CYS A 55 8.19 11.60 -8.94
C CYS A 55 8.64 12.41 -7.71
N SER A 56 8.01 12.20 -6.56
CA SER A 56 8.38 12.87 -5.31
C SER A 56 9.76 12.48 -4.74
N CYS A 57 10.44 11.49 -5.33
CA CYS A 57 11.80 11.11 -4.95
C CYS A 57 12.87 11.67 -5.89
N CYS A 58 12.75 11.44 -7.20
CA CYS A 58 13.78 11.81 -8.17
C CYS A 58 13.43 12.99 -9.08
N GLY A 59 12.20 13.51 -9.00
CA GLY A 59 11.73 14.62 -9.84
C GLY A 59 11.47 14.25 -11.31
N ALA A 60 11.70 13.00 -11.73
CA ALA A 60 11.46 12.56 -13.09
C ALA A 60 9.96 12.62 -13.45
N SER A 61 9.67 12.99 -14.70
CA SER A 61 8.33 12.84 -15.29
C SER A 61 7.94 11.36 -15.31
N PHE A 62 6.68 11.02 -15.05
CA PHE A 62 6.24 9.62 -15.00
C PHE A 62 6.24 8.91 -16.36
N VAL A 63 6.19 9.65 -17.46
CA VAL A 63 6.15 9.08 -18.82
C VAL A 63 7.53 8.88 -19.45
N TRP A 64 8.63 9.15 -18.72
CA TRP A 64 9.98 9.18 -19.29
C TRP A 64 10.46 7.84 -19.89
N ASN A 65 9.95 6.72 -19.38
CA ASN A 65 10.29 5.37 -19.83
C ASN A 65 9.09 4.64 -20.46
N SER A 66 8.03 5.37 -20.78
CA SER A 66 6.76 4.81 -21.26
C SER A 66 6.70 4.84 -22.78
N THR A 67 6.13 3.79 -23.38
CA THR A 67 5.95 3.68 -24.84
C THR A 67 4.75 4.48 -25.37
N SER A 68 3.92 5.04 -24.46
CA SER A 68 2.82 5.93 -24.80
C SER A 68 2.69 7.05 -23.79
N GLN A 69 2.15 8.19 -24.21
CA GLN A 69 1.89 9.37 -23.37
C GLN A 69 0.40 9.52 -23.04
N SER A 70 -0.36 8.41 -23.08
CA SER A 70 -1.77 8.45 -22.70
C SER A 70 -1.91 8.65 -21.19
N GLU A 71 -2.98 9.33 -20.76
CA GLU A 71 -3.29 9.52 -19.33
C GLU A 71 -3.35 8.18 -18.56
N ALA A 72 -3.91 7.15 -19.22
CA ALA A 72 -3.97 5.81 -18.66
C ALA A 72 -2.57 5.21 -18.42
N GLN A 73 -1.62 5.46 -19.34
CA GLN A 73 -0.24 5.01 -19.18
C GLN A 73 0.46 5.81 -18.08
N GLU A 74 0.30 7.13 -18.05
CA GLU A 74 0.85 7.97 -16.98
C GLU A 74 0.37 7.51 -15.58
N CYS A 75 -0.93 7.18 -15.45
CA CYS A 75 -1.47 6.64 -14.21
C CYS A 75 -0.88 5.27 -13.82
N ARG A 76 -0.50 4.43 -14.78
CA ARG A 76 0.13 3.12 -14.52
C ARG A 76 1.55 3.25 -13.98
N ASP A 77 2.25 4.30 -14.39
CA ASP A 77 3.65 4.55 -14.01
C ASP A 77 3.79 5.30 -12.68
N LYS A 78 2.68 5.83 -12.16
CA LYS A 78 2.56 6.43 -10.82
C LYS A 78 2.33 5.36 -9.75
N HIS A 79 3.05 5.45 -8.63
CA HIS A 79 2.89 4.52 -7.50
C HIS A 79 2.98 5.20 -6.14
N HIS A 80 2.16 4.79 -5.17
CA HIS A 80 2.22 5.34 -3.81
C HIS A 80 3.23 4.64 -2.91
N CYS A 81 3.96 5.41 -2.11
CA CYS A 81 4.70 4.89 -0.95
C CYS A 81 3.71 4.53 0.18
N ARG A 82 3.79 3.32 0.74
CA ARG A 82 2.88 2.90 1.83
C ARG A 82 3.16 3.59 3.16
N ARG A 83 4.36 4.17 3.34
CA ARG A 83 4.77 4.86 4.58
C ARG A 83 4.36 6.34 4.58
N CYS A 84 4.58 7.08 3.49
CA CYS A 84 4.33 8.53 3.42
C CYS A 84 3.23 8.97 2.47
N GLY A 85 2.61 8.05 1.71
CA GLY A 85 1.51 8.38 0.79
C GLY A 85 1.90 9.17 -0.47
N GLN A 86 3.18 9.52 -0.66
CA GLN A 86 3.65 10.24 -1.85
C GLN A 86 3.67 9.38 -3.11
N VAL A 87 3.60 10.02 -4.28
CA VAL A 87 3.61 9.36 -5.59
C VAL A 87 5.03 9.34 -6.16
N VAL A 88 5.52 8.15 -6.48
CA VAL A 88 6.88 7.91 -6.96
C VAL A 88 6.89 6.98 -8.17
N CYS A 89 7.93 7.05 -8.98
CA CYS A 89 8.09 6.18 -10.14
C CYS A 89 8.52 4.77 -9.70
N ARG A 90 8.37 3.78 -10.60
CA ARG A 90 8.76 2.39 -10.32
C ARG A 90 10.20 2.23 -9.81
N PRO A 91 11.23 2.86 -10.40
CA PRO A 91 12.61 2.76 -9.90
C PRO A 91 12.76 3.21 -8.44
N CYS A 92 12.05 4.26 -8.03
CA CYS A 92 12.09 4.77 -6.66
C CYS A 92 11.21 4.00 -5.66
N LEU A 93 10.58 2.88 -6.07
CA LEU A 93 9.66 2.08 -5.24
C LEU A 93 10.05 0.59 -5.27
N LEU A 94 11.35 0.30 -5.31
CA LEU A 94 11.86 -1.08 -5.31
C LEU A 94 12.06 -1.64 -3.91
N HIS A 95 12.25 -0.78 -2.92
CA HIS A 95 12.46 -1.21 -1.54
C HIS A 95 11.16 -1.64 -0.84
N ARG A 96 11.33 -2.56 0.12
CA ARG A 96 10.25 -3.04 0.99
C ARG A 96 10.70 -3.01 2.43
N GLN A 97 9.80 -2.62 3.34
CA GLN A 97 10.03 -2.70 4.78
C GLN A 97 8.70 -3.00 5.51
N PRO A 98 8.74 -3.69 6.65
CA PRO A 98 7.57 -3.78 7.52
C PRO A 98 7.19 -2.39 8.05
N LEU A 99 5.89 -2.13 8.21
CA LEU A 99 5.36 -0.86 8.70
C LEU A 99 4.59 -1.12 10.00
N PRO A 100 5.30 -1.40 11.12
CA PRO A 100 4.68 -1.83 12.36
C PRO A 100 3.75 -0.77 12.97
N GLY A 101 4.12 0.51 12.85
CA GLY A 101 3.28 1.62 13.29
C GLY A 101 1.92 1.65 12.59
N LEU A 102 1.85 1.19 11.33
CA LEU A 102 0.61 1.13 10.54
C LEU A 102 -0.08 -0.24 10.59
N GLY A 103 0.35 -1.14 11.48
CA GLY A 103 -0.29 -2.46 11.59
C GLY A 103 0.03 -3.42 10.46
N MET A 104 1.09 -3.16 9.70
CA MET A 104 1.53 -4.01 8.59
C MET A 104 2.85 -4.70 8.96
N ALA A 105 2.76 -5.93 9.45
CA ALA A 105 3.93 -6.74 9.78
C ALA A 105 4.68 -7.24 8.53
N ASP A 106 3.94 -7.49 7.43
CA ASP A 106 4.53 -7.92 6.17
C ASP A 106 5.24 -6.76 5.43
N PRO A 107 6.39 -7.00 4.79
CA PRO A 107 7.11 -5.96 4.05
C PRO A 107 6.30 -5.30 2.93
N GLN A 108 6.03 -4.01 3.10
CA GLN A 108 5.31 -3.17 2.14
C GLN A 108 6.28 -2.34 1.30
N LYS A 109 5.86 -2.00 0.07
CA LYS A 109 6.64 -1.12 -0.80
C LYS A 109 6.76 0.28 -0.20
N VAL A 110 7.98 0.79 -0.17
CA VAL A 110 8.29 2.14 0.32
C VAL A 110 9.21 2.84 -0.66
N CYS A 111 9.07 4.15 -0.77
CA CYS A 111 9.95 4.92 -1.63
C CYS A 111 11.37 4.97 -1.05
N ASP A 112 12.36 5.25 -1.90
CA ASP A 112 13.77 5.37 -1.49
C ASP A 112 13.94 6.33 -0.30
N GLY A 113 13.28 7.48 -0.33
CA GLY A 113 13.30 8.44 0.78
C GLY A 113 12.80 7.84 2.10
N CYS A 114 11.72 7.04 2.08
CA CYS A 114 11.22 6.36 3.26
C CYS A 114 12.09 5.18 3.71
N TYR A 115 12.79 4.54 2.77
CA TYR A 115 13.71 3.45 3.07
C TYR A 115 14.99 3.94 3.74
N TYR A 116 15.56 5.04 3.24
CA TYR A 116 16.78 5.65 3.77
C TYR A 116 16.55 6.72 4.84
N ASN A 117 15.33 6.88 5.34
CA ASN A 117 14.93 7.91 6.33
C ASN A 117 15.26 9.35 5.92
N GLN A 118 15.08 9.66 4.64
CA GLN A 118 15.29 10.99 4.02
C GLN A 118 14.00 11.55 3.43
N CYS A 119 12.84 10.98 3.76
CA CYS A 119 11.56 11.48 3.29
C CYS A 119 11.20 12.76 4.06
N SER A 120 10.95 13.84 3.34
CA SER A 120 10.61 15.15 3.91
C SER A 120 9.15 15.28 4.36
N VAL A 121 8.35 14.22 4.21
CA VAL A 121 6.93 14.21 4.60
C VAL A 121 6.84 13.68 6.02
N SER A 122 6.50 14.58 6.95
CA SER A 122 6.26 14.30 8.37
C SER A 122 4.83 13.84 8.61
#